data_AF-A0A8X7ZDS9-F1
#
_entry.id   AF-A0A8X7ZDS9-F1
#
_cell.length_a   1.000
_cell.length_b   1.000
_cell.length_c   1.000
_cell.angle_alpha   90.00
_cell.angle_beta   90.00
_cell.angle_gamma   90.00
#
_symmetry.space_group_name_H-M   'P 1'
#
loop_
_entity.id
_entity.type
_entity.pdbx_description
1 polymer ?
#
loop_
_entity_poly.entity_id
_entity_poly.type
_entity_poly.pdbx_seq_one_letter_code
_entity_poly.pdbx_strand_id
1 'polypeptide(L)'
;MMLRLIGSLSFLWLLMAISTMAQSPPVLDAGGEPLRSGVEYLADPVVADVAGSLTLVARNGSCPFYVGQESARSGRLGIPVIFTPRNPQETIITESTEVTVTFSGVSTCVRNTAWTIGGEDPQTRRRFIVTGAEQSYFQINSRNQLGGSYTFQGCPQCVDEPDCGRATCGTAGILIQNGTRFLVLDGPEFIFMFGPPVLDTDGNPVTRGVEYYVDPAVTDVAGGLTLVTRNGSCPSYVGQVPIGPGNVQGLPVIFSPRNSGETVITENTQFTVAFSAASTCVTDTTWGIGEEDPETTRRLIVIGDEPAIFSISRNQAPGPYTFGYCPECNTPPPCGRPRCGIAGILEQNGTRFLTIDGPAFPFSFRRA
;
A
#
# COMPACT_ATOMS: atom_id res chain seq x y z
N MET A 1 58.12 -63.49 1.60
CA MET A 1 57.77 -63.43 3.04
C MET A 1 56.77 -62.28 3.23
N MET A 2 55.54 -62.65 3.63
CA MET A 2 54.36 -61.89 4.10
C MET A 2 53.95 -60.55 3.42
N LEU A 3 52.87 -60.53 2.61
CA LEU A 3 51.42 -60.43 2.93
C LEU A 3 50.98 -59.06 3.48
N ARG A 4 50.30 -58.24 2.65
CA ARG A 4 49.56 -57.04 3.08
C ARG A 4 48.05 -57.34 3.14
N LEU A 5 47.47 -56.83 4.23
CA LEU A 5 46.18 -57.17 4.82
C LEU A 5 44.94 -56.75 4.02
N ILE A 6 43.95 -57.63 4.15
CA ILE A 6 42.50 -57.50 3.95
C ILE A 6 41.93 -56.54 5.03
N GLY A 7 40.84 -55.83 4.73
CA GLY A 7 39.96 -55.34 5.80
C GLY A 7 39.00 -54.21 5.44
N SER A 8 38.01 -54.50 4.61
CA SER A 8 36.79 -53.70 4.45
C SER A 8 36.01 -53.63 5.76
N LEU A 9 35.74 -52.42 6.28
CA LEU A 9 34.66 -52.20 7.25
C LEU A 9 33.74 -51.08 6.73
N SER A 10 32.53 -51.52 6.38
CA SER A 10 31.38 -50.69 6.04
C SER A 10 31.00 -49.76 7.19
N PHE A 11 30.87 -48.48 6.90
CA PHE A 11 30.10 -47.54 7.70
C PHE A 11 28.94 -47.05 6.81
N LEU A 12 27.81 -47.76 6.85
CA LEU A 12 26.54 -47.28 6.32
C LEU A 12 26.12 -46.07 7.19
N TRP A 13 26.45 -44.86 6.75
CA TRP A 13 25.78 -43.66 7.23
C TRP A 13 24.44 -43.52 6.49
N LEU A 14 23.35 -43.91 7.14
CA LEU A 14 22.01 -43.45 6.76
C LEU A 14 21.95 -41.94 7.00
N LEU A 15 22.13 -41.16 5.94
CA LEU A 15 21.70 -39.77 5.89
C LEU A 15 20.17 -39.77 5.90
N MET A 16 19.56 -39.52 7.06
CA MET A 16 18.16 -39.11 7.12
C MET A 16 18.05 -37.76 6.41
N ALA A 17 17.60 -37.78 5.16
CA ALA A 17 17.19 -36.59 4.44
C ALA A 17 15.96 -36.02 5.17
N ILE A 18 16.17 -34.97 5.96
CA ILE A 18 15.08 -34.13 6.45
C ILE A 18 14.62 -33.35 5.23
N SER A 19 13.56 -33.83 4.56
CA SER A 19 12.85 -33.05 3.57
C SER A 19 12.16 -31.89 4.28
N THR A 20 12.79 -30.71 4.29
CA THR A 20 12.07 -29.48 4.59
C THR A 20 11.01 -29.32 3.52
N MET A 21 9.73 -29.47 3.86
CA MET A 21 8.66 -29.04 2.96
C MET A 21 8.84 -27.54 2.76
N ALA A 22 9.30 -27.15 1.57
CA ALA A 22 9.44 -25.75 1.21
C ALA A 22 8.02 -25.17 1.14
N GLN A 23 7.64 -24.42 2.18
CA GLN A 23 6.41 -23.64 2.17
C GLN A 23 6.63 -22.46 1.21
N SER A 24 5.67 -22.23 0.30
CA SER A 24 5.74 -21.09 -0.62
C SER A 24 5.90 -19.78 0.17
N PRO A 25 6.72 -18.84 -0.33
CA PRO A 25 6.91 -17.55 0.33
C PRO A 25 5.59 -16.77 0.39
N PRO A 26 5.39 -15.91 1.42
CA PRO A 26 4.24 -15.03 1.48
C PRO A 26 4.28 -13.96 0.37
N VAL A 27 3.11 -13.59 -0.14
CA VAL A 27 2.95 -12.36 -0.90
C VAL A 27 3.02 -11.20 0.09
N LEU A 28 3.85 -10.19 -0.19
CA LEU A 28 4.07 -9.06 0.69
C LEU A 28 3.32 -7.82 0.18
N ASP A 29 2.82 -7.00 1.10
CA ASP A 29 2.39 -5.65 0.78
C ASP A 29 3.58 -4.68 0.62
N ALA A 30 3.30 -3.42 0.29
CA ALA A 30 4.28 -2.37 0.11
C ALA A 30 5.05 -2.03 1.41
N GLY A 31 4.53 -2.44 2.57
CA GLY A 31 5.21 -2.37 3.86
C GLY A 31 6.13 -3.55 4.15
N GLY A 32 6.14 -4.57 3.29
CA GLY A 32 6.89 -5.82 3.51
C GLY A 32 6.18 -6.81 4.44
N GLU A 33 4.91 -6.58 4.78
CA GLU A 33 4.12 -7.49 5.60
C GLU A 33 3.36 -8.51 4.74
N PRO A 34 3.16 -9.75 5.21
CA PRO A 34 2.38 -10.73 4.47
C PRO A 34 0.93 -10.30 4.23
N LEU A 35 0.44 -10.47 3.00
CA LEU A 35 -0.98 -10.34 2.69
C LEU A 35 -1.81 -11.34 3.51
N ARG A 36 -2.93 -10.86 4.04
CA ARG A 36 -3.84 -11.64 4.88
C ARG A 36 -5.18 -11.84 4.20
N SER A 37 -5.76 -13.01 4.41
CA SER A 37 -7.12 -13.28 3.93
C SER A 37 -8.13 -12.34 4.59
N GLY A 38 -9.10 -11.87 3.81
CA GLY A 38 -10.18 -11.00 4.31
C GLY A 38 -9.79 -9.55 4.57
N VAL A 39 -8.52 -9.18 4.38
CA VAL A 39 -8.04 -7.80 4.50
C VAL A 39 -8.12 -7.09 3.15
N GLU A 40 -8.46 -5.81 3.17
CA GLU A 40 -8.53 -4.95 2.00
C GLU A 40 -7.15 -4.45 1.57
N TYR A 41 -6.83 -4.59 0.29
CA TYR A 41 -5.61 -4.06 -0.31
C TYR A 41 -5.94 -3.33 -1.60
N LEU A 42 -5.34 -2.16 -1.81
CA LEU A 42 -5.32 -1.57 -3.14
C LEU A 42 -4.26 -2.26 -3.99
N ALA A 43 -4.63 -2.64 -5.21
CA ALA A 43 -3.73 -3.20 -6.20
C ALA A 43 -3.26 -2.09 -7.13
N ASP A 44 -2.11 -1.50 -6.81
CA ASP A 44 -1.54 -0.35 -7.48
C ASP A 44 -0.52 -0.77 -8.55
N PRO A 45 -0.44 -0.08 -9.70
CA PRO A 45 0.60 -0.34 -10.68
C PRO A 45 1.98 0.00 -10.10
N VAL A 46 2.97 -0.87 -10.32
CA VAL A 46 4.37 -0.59 -9.90
C VAL A 46 4.94 0.63 -10.63
N VAL A 47 4.55 0.81 -11.90
CA VAL A 47 4.92 1.96 -12.74
C VAL A 47 3.65 2.71 -13.10
N ALA A 48 3.49 3.89 -12.52
CA ALA A 48 2.17 4.51 -12.38
C ALA A 48 2.01 5.85 -13.09
N ASP A 49 2.98 6.25 -13.92
CA ASP A 49 2.86 7.39 -14.83
C ASP A 49 1.73 7.22 -15.86
N VAL A 50 1.15 6.01 -15.97
CA VAL A 50 0.10 5.70 -16.95
C VAL A 50 -1.28 5.39 -16.32
N ALA A 51 -1.40 4.97 -15.06
CA ALA A 51 -2.67 4.44 -14.49
C ALA A 51 -2.77 4.51 -12.96
N GLY A 52 -4.00 4.48 -12.43
CA GLY A 52 -4.29 4.28 -11.01
C GLY A 52 -4.58 2.81 -10.65
N SER A 53 -5.02 2.58 -9.42
CA SER A 53 -5.32 1.24 -8.88
C SER A 53 -6.41 0.50 -9.66
N LEU A 54 -6.54 -0.80 -9.40
CA LEU A 54 -7.63 -1.60 -9.93
C LEU A 54 -9.01 -1.11 -9.45
N THR A 55 -9.99 -1.18 -10.34
CA THR A 55 -11.36 -0.72 -10.13
C THR A 55 -12.33 -1.49 -11.06
N LEU A 56 -13.62 -1.18 -10.94
CA LEU A 56 -14.69 -1.63 -11.82
C LEU A 56 -14.82 -0.69 -13.02
N VAL A 57 -14.71 -1.23 -14.24
CA VAL A 57 -14.86 -0.46 -15.49
C VAL A 57 -15.98 -1.02 -16.36
N ALA A 58 -16.67 -0.17 -17.10
CA ALA A 58 -17.72 -0.56 -18.02
C ALA A 58 -17.18 -0.66 -19.45
N ARG A 59 -17.52 -1.73 -20.18
CA ARG A 59 -17.34 -1.78 -21.64
C ARG A 59 -18.62 -1.23 -22.25
N ASN A 60 -18.56 -0.09 -22.95
CA ASN A 60 -19.71 0.58 -23.58
C ASN A 60 -20.87 0.93 -22.63
N GLY A 61 -20.61 1.11 -21.32
CA GLY A 61 -21.63 1.49 -20.34
C GLY A 61 -22.61 0.37 -19.95
N SER A 62 -22.39 -0.87 -20.40
CA SER A 62 -23.25 -2.02 -20.10
C SER A 62 -22.69 -2.91 -18.98
N CYS A 63 -23.60 -3.53 -18.24
CA CYS A 63 -23.34 -4.61 -17.28
C CYS A 63 -23.03 -5.96 -17.96
N PRO A 64 -22.25 -6.86 -17.33
CA PRO A 64 -21.55 -6.70 -16.05
C PRO A 64 -20.32 -5.79 -16.16
N PHE A 65 -19.84 -5.27 -15.03
CA PHE A 65 -18.57 -4.55 -15.00
C PHE A 65 -17.38 -5.51 -15.17
N TYR A 66 -16.33 -4.97 -15.77
CA TYR A 66 -15.04 -5.60 -15.97
C TYR A 66 -14.07 -5.12 -14.88
N VAL A 67 -13.04 -5.91 -14.64
CA VAL A 67 -11.89 -5.47 -13.85
C VAL A 67 -11.00 -4.62 -14.75
N GLY A 68 -10.58 -3.47 -14.26
CA GLY A 68 -9.75 -2.55 -15.01
C GLY A 68 -8.93 -1.65 -14.10
N GLN A 69 -8.20 -0.71 -14.71
CA GLN A 69 -7.48 0.33 -13.99
C GLN A 69 -8.16 1.66 -14.17
N GLU A 70 -8.08 2.48 -13.13
CA GLU A 70 -8.47 3.86 -13.25
C GLU A 70 -7.47 4.64 -14.12
N SER A 71 -7.97 5.63 -14.86
CA SER A 71 -7.09 6.59 -15.52
C SER A 71 -6.51 7.53 -14.47
N ALA A 72 -5.19 7.75 -14.50
CA ALA A 72 -4.53 8.70 -13.58
C ALA A 72 -5.13 10.13 -13.61
N ARG A 73 -5.90 10.47 -14.67
CA ARG A 73 -6.52 11.79 -14.85
C ARG A 73 -7.95 11.90 -14.33
N SER A 74 -8.62 10.80 -14.00
CA SER A 74 -10.05 10.86 -13.64
C SER A 74 -10.28 11.27 -12.19
N GLY A 75 -9.26 11.14 -11.34
CA GLY A 75 -9.37 11.38 -9.89
C GLY A 75 -10.28 10.39 -9.16
N ARG A 76 -10.74 9.31 -9.81
CA ARG A 76 -11.59 8.30 -9.14
C ARG A 76 -10.74 7.38 -8.27
N LEU A 77 -11.36 6.85 -7.23
CA LEU A 77 -10.71 5.94 -6.30
C LEU A 77 -10.61 4.55 -6.90
N GLY A 78 -9.45 3.91 -6.70
CA GLY A 78 -9.35 2.45 -6.79
C GLY A 78 -10.31 1.79 -5.82
N ILE A 79 -10.68 0.53 -6.09
CA ILE A 79 -11.49 -0.25 -5.16
C ILE A 79 -10.59 -1.32 -4.56
N PRO A 80 -10.49 -1.43 -3.21
CA PRO A 80 -9.69 -2.46 -2.59
C PRO A 80 -10.15 -3.86 -3.00
N VAL A 81 -9.18 -4.76 -3.19
CA VAL A 81 -9.38 -6.18 -3.40
C VAL A 81 -9.22 -6.94 -2.09
N ILE A 82 -10.01 -7.99 -1.93
CA ILE A 82 -9.93 -8.96 -0.84
C ILE A 82 -9.56 -10.31 -1.44
N PHE A 83 -8.58 -10.97 -0.82
CA PHE A 83 -8.13 -12.31 -1.19
C PHE A 83 -8.72 -13.35 -0.24
N THR A 84 -9.29 -14.41 -0.80
CA THR A 84 -9.77 -15.57 -0.05
C THR A 84 -9.10 -16.83 -0.57
N PRO A 85 -8.24 -17.50 0.21
CA PRO A 85 -7.59 -18.72 -0.23
C PRO A 85 -8.60 -19.85 -0.38
N ARG A 86 -8.33 -20.76 -1.32
CA ARG A 86 -9.14 -21.96 -1.54
C ARG A 86 -9.27 -22.79 -0.26
N ASN A 87 -8.19 -22.89 0.50
CA ASN A 87 -8.19 -23.50 1.81
C ASN A 87 -8.60 -22.46 2.87
N PRO A 88 -9.79 -22.57 3.48
CA PRO A 88 -10.27 -21.56 4.43
C PRO A 88 -9.48 -21.53 5.75
N GLN A 89 -8.57 -22.49 5.99
CA GLN A 89 -7.67 -22.49 7.14
C GLN A 89 -6.43 -21.62 6.92
N GLU A 90 -6.12 -21.24 5.69
CA GLU A 90 -5.01 -20.36 5.38
C GLU A 90 -5.39 -18.90 5.65
N THR A 91 -4.62 -18.22 6.49
CA THR A 91 -4.83 -16.81 6.80
C THR A 91 -3.83 -15.89 6.12
N ILE A 92 -2.71 -16.45 5.66
CA ILE A 92 -1.64 -15.74 4.94
C ILE A 92 -1.72 -16.15 3.47
N ILE A 93 -1.70 -15.18 2.58
CA ILE A 93 -1.67 -15.44 1.14
C ILE A 93 -0.23 -15.70 0.73
N THR A 94 0.06 -16.91 0.28
CA THR A 94 1.38 -17.30 -0.23
C THR A 94 1.41 -17.34 -1.75
N GLU A 95 2.60 -17.22 -2.33
CA GLU A 95 2.78 -17.32 -3.76
C GLU A 95 2.28 -18.67 -4.29
N SER A 96 1.70 -18.64 -5.49
CA SER A 96 1.07 -19.80 -6.14
C SER A 96 -0.11 -20.45 -5.38
N THR A 97 -0.53 -19.92 -4.23
CA THR A 97 -1.80 -20.30 -3.60
C THR A 97 -2.96 -19.83 -4.49
N GLU A 98 -3.91 -20.73 -4.71
CA GLU A 98 -5.15 -20.38 -5.42
C GLU A 98 -6.06 -19.57 -4.49
N VAL A 99 -6.35 -18.34 -4.90
CA VAL A 99 -7.23 -17.40 -4.20
C VAL A 99 -8.37 -16.98 -5.10
N THR A 100 -9.54 -16.72 -4.52
CA THR A 100 -10.53 -15.88 -5.18
C THR A 100 -10.23 -14.41 -4.86
N VAL A 101 -10.59 -13.54 -5.79
CA VAL A 101 -10.39 -12.09 -5.69
C VAL A 101 -11.75 -11.42 -5.79
N THR A 102 -12.07 -10.53 -4.85
CA THR A 102 -13.32 -9.76 -4.86
C THR A 102 -13.03 -8.30 -4.54
N PHE A 103 -13.70 -7.36 -5.20
CA PHE A 103 -13.65 -5.98 -4.74
C PHE A 103 -14.49 -5.78 -3.48
N SER A 104 -14.03 -5.01 -2.50
CA SER A 104 -14.81 -4.77 -1.27
C SER A 104 -15.99 -3.81 -1.47
N GLY A 105 -15.97 -3.01 -2.55
CA GLY A 105 -17.05 -2.11 -2.91
C GLY A 105 -18.32 -2.81 -3.38
N VAL A 106 -19.44 -2.10 -3.30
CA VAL A 106 -20.72 -2.56 -3.85
C VAL A 106 -20.89 -2.12 -5.30
N SER A 107 -21.59 -2.93 -6.08
CA SER A 107 -21.93 -2.63 -7.47
C SER A 107 -23.43 -2.41 -7.61
N THR A 108 -23.83 -1.40 -8.38
CA THR A 108 -25.23 -1.20 -8.77
C THR A 108 -25.70 -2.21 -9.83
N CYS A 109 -24.76 -2.96 -10.38
CA CYS A 109 -24.90 -3.67 -11.65
C CYS A 109 -24.87 -5.19 -11.47
N VAL A 110 -24.15 -5.69 -10.46
CA VAL A 110 -23.96 -7.12 -10.20
C VAL A 110 -24.10 -7.43 -8.71
N ARG A 111 -24.61 -8.63 -8.38
CA ARG A 111 -24.85 -9.06 -6.99
C ARG A 111 -23.57 -9.26 -6.18
N ASN A 112 -22.47 -9.61 -6.86
CA ASN A 112 -21.16 -9.74 -6.26
C ASN A 112 -20.12 -9.11 -7.18
N THR A 113 -18.97 -8.78 -6.62
CA THR A 113 -17.81 -8.20 -7.30
C THR A 113 -16.68 -9.22 -7.42
N ALA A 114 -17.00 -10.51 -7.33
CA ALA A 114 -16.03 -11.58 -7.46
C ALA A 114 -15.51 -11.65 -8.89
N TRP A 115 -14.19 -11.82 -9.02
CA TRP A 115 -13.54 -11.87 -10.30
C TRP A 115 -13.78 -13.22 -10.97
N THR A 116 -14.16 -13.16 -12.24
CA THR A 116 -14.41 -14.32 -13.09
C THR A 116 -13.59 -14.18 -14.36
N ILE A 117 -12.92 -15.26 -14.76
CA ILE A 117 -12.23 -15.32 -16.05
C ILE A 117 -13.29 -15.51 -17.14
N GLY A 118 -13.46 -14.51 -18.00
CA GLY A 118 -14.35 -14.59 -19.15
C GLY A 118 -13.78 -15.48 -20.27
N GLY A 119 -14.62 -15.79 -21.25
CA GLY A 119 -14.19 -16.48 -22.47
C GLY A 119 -13.17 -15.66 -23.28
N GLU A 120 -12.47 -16.33 -24.20
CA GLU A 120 -11.56 -15.66 -25.12
C GLU A 120 -12.35 -14.74 -26.07
N ASP A 121 -12.03 -13.44 -26.05
CA ASP A 121 -12.63 -12.47 -26.96
C ASP A 121 -12.06 -12.71 -28.38
N PRO A 122 -12.91 -12.92 -29.39
CA PRO A 122 -12.46 -13.31 -30.72
C PRO A 122 -11.71 -12.20 -31.45
N GLN A 123 -11.88 -10.94 -31.06
CA GLN A 123 -11.21 -9.80 -31.68
C GLN A 123 -9.82 -9.59 -31.10
N THR A 124 -9.71 -9.67 -29.78
CA THR A 124 -8.46 -9.35 -29.08
C THR A 124 -7.61 -10.59 -28.80
N ARG A 125 -8.20 -11.79 -28.87
CA ARG A 125 -7.58 -13.06 -28.45
C ARG A 125 -7.10 -12.97 -27.00
N ARG A 126 -7.88 -12.31 -26.15
CA ARG A 126 -7.63 -12.13 -24.70
C ARG A 126 -8.83 -12.60 -23.91
N ARG A 127 -8.61 -13.09 -22.71
CA ARG A 127 -9.70 -13.36 -21.75
C ARG A 127 -9.85 -12.16 -20.83
N PHE A 128 -11.02 -11.53 -20.85
CA PHE A 128 -11.31 -10.43 -19.94
C PHE A 128 -11.61 -10.96 -18.54
N ILE A 129 -11.24 -10.21 -17.50
CA ILE A 129 -11.70 -10.49 -16.15
C ILE A 129 -12.98 -9.67 -15.91
N VAL A 130 -14.08 -10.37 -15.65
CA VAL A 130 -15.41 -9.81 -15.42
C VAL A 130 -15.82 -9.97 -13.97
N THR A 131 -16.90 -9.31 -13.56
CA THR A 131 -17.48 -9.46 -12.22
C THR A 131 -18.94 -9.92 -12.28
N GLY A 132 -19.46 -10.46 -11.18
CA GLY A 132 -20.87 -10.82 -11.05
C GLY A 132 -21.27 -12.18 -11.63
N ALA A 133 -20.29 -13.00 -12.00
CA ALA A 133 -20.48 -14.37 -12.46
C ALA A 133 -19.91 -15.36 -11.42
N GLU A 134 -19.72 -16.62 -11.83
CA GLU A 134 -19.10 -17.63 -10.98
C GLU A 134 -17.62 -17.31 -10.73
N GLN A 135 -17.21 -17.27 -9.47
CA GLN A 135 -15.86 -16.86 -9.09
C GLN A 135 -14.79 -17.79 -9.69
N SER A 136 -13.70 -17.21 -10.17
CA SER A 136 -12.53 -17.94 -10.64
C SER A 136 -11.39 -17.87 -9.62
N TYR A 137 -10.47 -18.84 -9.70
CA TYR A 137 -9.25 -18.81 -8.90
C TYR A 137 -8.11 -18.17 -9.67
N PHE A 138 -7.31 -17.41 -8.92
CA PHE A 138 -6.11 -16.74 -9.37
C PHE A 138 -4.95 -17.14 -8.46
N GLN A 139 -3.75 -17.04 -8.99
CA GLN A 139 -2.52 -17.10 -8.22
C GLN A 139 -1.83 -15.73 -8.29
N ILE A 140 -1.17 -15.36 -7.20
CA ILE A 140 -0.35 -14.17 -7.12
C ILE A 140 1.10 -14.63 -7.07
N ASN A 141 1.92 -14.19 -8.01
CA ASN A 141 3.30 -14.66 -8.16
C ASN A 141 4.26 -13.48 -8.24
N SER A 142 5.38 -13.55 -7.53
CA SER A 142 6.42 -12.52 -7.57
C SER A 142 7.07 -12.44 -8.96
N ARG A 143 7.53 -11.25 -9.34
CA ARG A 143 8.27 -11.02 -10.59
C ARG A 143 9.68 -10.49 -10.43
N ASN A 144 10.04 -10.10 -9.21
CA ASN A 144 11.40 -9.74 -8.85
C ASN A 144 11.91 -10.71 -7.78
N GLN A 145 13.21 -10.99 -7.79
CA GLN A 145 13.85 -11.85 -6.78
C GLN A 145 13.80 -11.24 -5.37
N LEU A 146 13.43 -9.96 -5.25
CA LEU A 146 13.40 -9.19 -4.00
C LEU A 146 12.00 -9.09 -3.38
N GLY A 147 10.94 -9.57 -4.04
CA GLY A 147 9.56 -9.41 -3.59
C GLY A 147 9.02 -7.97 -3.75
N GLY A 148 7.73 -7.79 -3.50
CA GLY A 148 7.08 -6.46 -3.55
C GLY A 148 6.52 -6.04 -4.92
N SER A 149 6.68 -6.87 -5.96
CA SER A 149 5.96 -6.70 -7.23
C SER A 149 5.43 -8.04 -7.73
N TYR A 150 4.13 -8.04 -8.05
CA TYR A 150 3.37 -9.27 -8.26
C TYR A 150 2.52 -9.19 -9.52
N THR A 151 2.23 -10.33 -10.11
CA THR A 151 1.22 -10.44 -11.16
C THR A 151 0.13 -11.42 -10.76
N PHE A 152 -1.03 -11.28 -11.38
CA PHE A 152 -2.09 -12.28 -11.30
C PHE A 152 -1.91 -13.32 -12.41
N GLN A 153 -2.11 -14.58 -12.10
CA GLN A 153 -2.21 -15.65 -13.06
C GLN A 153 -3.54 -16.36 -12.88
N GLY A 154 -4.31 -16.48 -13.95
CA GLY A 154 -5.60 -17.16 -13.94
C GLY A 154 -5.55 -18.46 -14.75
N CYS A 155 -6.04 -19.54 -14.16
CA CYS A 155 -6.24 -20.81 -14.86
C CYS A 155 -7.74 -21.10 -14.93
N PRO A 156 -8.27 -21.58 -16.06
CA PRO A 156 -9.66 -22.03 -16.15
C PRO A 156 -9.96 -23.07 -15.06
N GLN A 157 -11.11 -22.95 -14.40
CA GLN A 157 -11.61 -24.00 -13.52
C GLN A 157 -12.14 -25.13 -14.37
N CYS A 158 -11.31 -26.14 -14.57
CA CYS A 158 -11.67 -27.36 -15.27
C CYS A 158 -11.40 -28.56 -14.38
N VAL A 159 -12.00 -28.56 -13.20
CA VAL A 159 -11.75 -29.61 -12.21
C VAL A 159 -12.69 -30.80 -12.43
N ASP A 160 -13.81 -30.62 -13.14
CA ASP A 160 -14.84 -31.66 -13.27
C ASP A 160 -15.22 -32.03 -14.72
N GLU A 161 -14.56 -31.48 -15.75
CA GLU A 161 -14.92 -31.73 -17.14
C GLU A 161 -13.93 -32.69 -17.85
N PRO A 162 -14.40 -33.86 -18.36
CA PRO A 162 -13.53 -34.88 -18.97
C PRO A 162 -12.70 -34.43 -20.18
N ASP A 163 -13.07 -33.29 -20.78
CA ASP A 163 -12.54 -32.80 -22.07
C ASP A 163 -11.70 -31.52 -21.95
N CYS A 164 -11.37 -31.03 -20.74
CA CYS A 164 -10.71 -29.72 -20.64
C CYS A 164 -9.25 -29.68 -21.15
N GLY A 165 -8.68 -30.80 -21.60
CA GLY A 165 -7.31 -30.80 -22.12
C GLY A 165 -6.31 -30.12 -21.16
N ARG A 166 -5.25 -29.52 -21.70
CA ARG A 166 -4.29 -28.75 -20.89
C ARG A 166 -4.84 -27.34 -20.68
N ALA A 167 -5.54 -27.12 -19.56
CA ALA A 167 -6.04 -25.80 -19.18
C ALA A 167 -4.93 -24.74 -19.34
N THR A 168 -5.15 -23.79 -20.25
CA THR A 168 -4.13 -22.78 -20.57
C THR A 168 -4.24 -21.65 -19.56
N CYS A 169 -3.33 -21.63 -18.60
CA CYS A 169 -3.19 -20.52 -17.66
C CYS A 169 -2.66 -19.28 -18.37
N GLY A 170 -3.19 -18.11 -18.02
CA GLY A 170 -2.78 -16.83 -18.57
C GLY A 170 -2.29 -15.89 -17.48
N THR A 171 -1.26 -15.11 -17.78
CA THR A 171 -0.80 -14.02 -16.92
C THR A 171 -1.63 -12.77 -17.19
N ALA A 172 -1.90 -12.00 -16.15
CA ALA A 172 -2.65 -10.76 -16.24
C ALA A 172 -1.81 -9.64 -16.88
N GLY A 173 -2.49 -8.88 -17.72
CA GLY A 173 -1.98 -7.74 -18.47
C GLY A 173 -3.04 -6.67 -18.62
N ILE A 174 -2.66 -5.53 -19.20
CA ILE A 174 -3.58 -4.42 -19.46
C ILE A 174 -3.85 -4.31 -20.96
N LEU A 175 -5.14 -4.32 -21.33
CA LEU A 175 -5.61 -3.99 -22.67
C LEU A 175 -6.31 -2.64 -22.65
N ILE A 176 -5.84 -1.71 -23.49
CA ILE A 176 -6.50 -0.41 -23.65
C ILE A 176 -7.45 -0.49 -24.85
N GLN A 177 -8.75 -0.32 -24.61
CA GLN A 177 -9.78 -0.26 -25.64
C GLN A 177 -10.63 1.00 -25.42
N ASN A 178 -10.69 1.87 -26.43
CA ASN A 178 -11.43 3.14 -26.38
C ASN A 178 -11.07 4.00 -25.14
N GLY A 179 -9.79 4.04 -24.77
CA GLY A 179 -9.30 4.76 -23.58
C GLY A 179 -9.58 4.08 -22.24
N THR A 180 -10.38 3.00 -22.22
CA THR A 180 -10.62 2.20 -21.01
C THR A 180 -9.55 1.13 -20.89
N ARG A 181 -9.01 0.95 -19.68
CA ARG A 181 -7.93 -0.01 -19.38
C ARG A 181 -8.53 -1.23 -18.71
N PHE A 182 -8.55 -2.34 -19.41
CA PHE A 182 -9.10 -3.61 -18.93
C PHE A 182 -7.98 -4.50 -18.41
N LEU A 183 -8.21 -5.14 -17.27
CA LEU A 183 -7.39 -6.26 -16.82
C LEU A 183 -7.82 -7.50 -17.60
N VAL A 184 -6.86 -8.09 -18.32
CA VAL A 184 -7.09 -9.24 -19.19
C VAL A 184 -6.01 -10.29 -18.96
N LEU A 185 -6.28 -11.54 -19.30
CA LEU A 185 -5.26 -12.59 -19.40
C LEU A 185 -4.76 -12.70 -20.84
N ASP A 186 -3.64 -13.40 -21.00
CA ASP A 186 -3.04 -13.80 -22.29
C ASP A 186 -2.45 -12.64 -23.10
N GLY A 187 -1.94 -11.62 -22.41
CA GLY A 187 -1.26 -10.47 -23.01
C GLY A 187 0.13 -10.22 -22.41
N PRO A 188 0.74 -9.08 -22.76
CA PRO A 188 1.91 -8.58 -22.06
C PRO A 188 1.59 -8.43 -20.58
N GLU A 189 2.48 -8.97 -19.76
CA GLU A 189 2.29 -8.98 -18.33
C GLU A 189 2.26 -7.56 -17.74
N PHE A 190 1.42 -7.38 -16.72
CA PHE A 190 1.39 -6.20 -15.89
C PHE A 190 1.62 -6.56 -14.42
N ILE A 191 2.37 -5.72 -13.72
CA ILE A 191 2.79 -5.93 -12.33
C ILE A 191 2.15 -4.91 -11.38
N PHE A 192 1.78 -5.40 -10.21
CA PHE A 192 1.08 -4.70 -9.15
C PHE A 192 1.87 -4.75 -7.84
N MET A 193 1.63 -3.74 -7.01
CA MET A 193 1.97 -3.72 -5.59
C MET A 193 0.67 -3.70 -4.81
N PHE A 194 0.73 -4.11 -3.55
CA PHE A 194 -0.44 -4.12 -2.68
C PHE A 194 -0.22 -3.20 -1.49
N GLY A 195 -1.16 -2.30 -1.19
CA GLY A 195 -1.07 -1.40 -0.05
C GLY A 195 -2.36 -1.42 0.77
N PRO A 196 -2.31 -1.66 2.09
CA PRO A 196 -3.47 -1.42 2.96
C PRO A 196 -3.86 0.06 2.90
N PRO A 197 -5.15 0.41 2.81
CA PRO A 197 -5.55 1.81 2.88
C PRO A 197 -5.32 2.38 4.30
N VAL A 198 -4.85 3.63 4.37
CA VAL A 198 -4.94 4.43 5.60
C VAL A 198 -6.40 4.80 5.77
N LEU A 199 -6.97 4.55 6.95
CA LEU A 199 -8.38 4.78 7.25
C LEU A 199 -8.56 6.01 8.13
N ASP A 200 -9.64 6.75 7.88
CA ASP A 200 -10.15 7.78 8.78
C ASP A 200 -10.91 7.17 9.97
N THR A 201 -11.34 8.01 10.90
CA THR A 201 -12.08 7.62 12.12
C THR A 201 -13.44 6.98 11.83
N ASP A 202 -13.99 7.17 10.63
CA ASP A 202 -15.24 6.55 10.19
C ASP A 202 -14.99 5.21 9.46
N GLY A 203 -13.72 4.82 9.29
CA GLY A 203 -13.31 3.62 8.57
C GLY A 203 -13.25 3.77 7.06
N ASN A 204 -13.35 5.00 6.52
CA ASN A 204 -13.21 5.25 5.09
C ASN A 204 -11.74 5.48 4.73
N PRO A 205 -11.30 5.13 3.51
CA PRO A 205 -9.94 5.43 3.08
C PRO A 205 -9.64 6.93 3.06
N VAL A 206 -8.46 7.31 3.54
CA VAL A 206 -7.90 8.66 3.40
C VAL A 206 -7.54 8.88 1.93
N THR A 207 -7.96 10.01 1.38
CA THR A 207 -7.90 10.29 -0.07
C THR A 207 -7.13 11.55 -0.39
N ARG A 208 -6.50 11.54 -1.57
CA ARG A 208 -5.80 12.69 -2.13
C ARG A 208 -6.76 13.87 -2.30
N GLY A 209 -6.30 15.07 -1.96
CA GLY A 209 -7.03 16.32 -2.23
C GLY A 209 -8.24 16.56 -1.32
N VAL A 210 -8.53 15.66 -0.38
CA VAL A 210 -9.55 15.84 0.65
C VAL A 210 -8.89 16.32 1.94
N GLU A 211 -9.58 17.20 2.66
CA GLU A 211 -9.12 17.75 3.92
C GLU A 211 -9.37 16.79 5.09
N TYR A 212 -8.34 16.59 5.92
CA TYR A 212 -8.40 15.78 7.13
C TYR A 212 -7.77 16.53 8.30
N TYR A 213 -8.40 16.49 9.47
CA TYR A 213 -7.72 16.79 10.73
C TYR A 213 -6.84 15.61 11.12
N VAL A 214 -5.61 15.90 11.54
CA VAL A 214 -4.70 14.91 12.12
C VAL A 214 -4.76 15.05 13.63
N ASP A 215 -5.56 14.19 14.25
CA ASP A 215 -5.83 14.22 15.68
C ASP A 215 -4.92 13.22 16.41
N PRO A 216 -4.52 13.51 17.66
CA PRO A 216 -3.83 12.52 18.49
C PRO A 216 -4.77 11.32 18.72
N ALA A 217 -4.26 10.11 18.52
CA ALA A 217 -5.04 8.91 18.80
C ALA A 217 -5.09 8.56 20.29
N VAL A 218 -4.36 9.31 21.13
CA VAL A 218 -4.41 9.26 22.58
C VAL A 218 -5.21 10.45 23.10
N THR A 219 -6.19 10.21 23.97
CA THR A 219 -7.00 11.27 24.56
C THR A 219 -6.21 12.02 25.63
N ASP A 220 -6.64 13.25 25.92
CA ASP A 220 -6.14 14.06 27.06
C ASP A 220 -4.62 14.36 27.04
N VAL A 221 -3.97 14.27 25.87
CA VAL A 221 -2.55 14.63 25.68
C VAL A 221 -2.33 15.93 24.88
N ALA A 222 -3.08 16.14 23.79
CA ALA A 222 -3.04 17.37 22.98
C ALA A 222 -4.30 17.49 22.11
N GLY A 223 -4.42 18.60 21.38
CA GLY A 223 -5.32 18.73 20.24
C GLY A 223 -4.66 18.32 18.91
N GLY A 224 -5.38 18.54 17.82
CA GLY A 224 -4.93 18.20 16.46
C GLY A 224 -3.69 18.98 16.01
N LEU A 225 -3.09 18.53 14.90
CA LEU A 225 -1.92 19.20 14.34
C LEU A 225 -2.23 20.61 13.83
N THR A 226 -1.34 21.55 14.11
CA THR A 226 -1.50 22.97 13.79
C THR A 226 -0.14 23.62 13.51
N LEU A 227 -0.15 24.89 13.16
CA LEU A 227 1.05 25.71 13.05
C LEU A 227 1.40 26.32 14.40
N VAL A 228 2.66 26.15 14.81
CA VAL A 228 3.22 26.68 16.06
C VAL A 228 4.48 27.50 15.80
N THR A 229 4.84 28.34 16.78
CA THR A 229 6.02 29.20 16.69
C THR A 229 7.05 28.80 17.73
N ARG A 230 8.34 28.83 17.35
CA ARG A 230 9.45 28.53 18.26
C ARG A 230 10.02 29.76 18.96
N ASN A 231 10.35 30.83 18.23
CA ASN A 231 10.97 32.06 18.76
C ASN A 231 10.61 33.30 17.91
N GLY A 232 9.33 33.64 17.78
CA GLY A 232 8.91 34.76 16.95
C GLY A 232 7.39 34.92 16.82
N SER A 233 6.95 35.76 15.89
CA SER A 233 5.53 35.95 15.57
C SER A 233 5.04 35.07 14.43
N CYS A 234 5.94 34.56 13.59
CA CYS A 234 5.57 33.79 12.40
C CYS A 234 5.61 32.28 12.65
N PRO A 235 4.46 31.58 12.57
CA PRO A 235 4.42 30.15 12.82
C PRO A 235 4.85 29.41 11.54
N SER A 236 6.01 28.76 11.64
CA SER A 236 6.60 27.98 10.53
C SER A 236 6.86 26.52 10.91
N TYR A 237 6.41 26.08 12.09
CA TYR A 237 6.61 24.72 12.58
C TYR A 237 5.28 23.99 12.65
N VAL A 238 5.32 22.68 12.39
CA VAL A 238 4.18 21.79 12.64
C VAL A 238 4.21 21.40 14.11
N GLY A 239 3.07 21.51 14.80
CA GLY A 239 2.94 21.19 16.21
C GLY A 239 1.53 20.75 16.57
N GLN A 240 1.22 20.68 17.86
CA GLN A 240 -0.11 20.34 18.35
C GLN A 240 -0.78 21.53 19.04
N VAL A 241 -2.11 21.61 18.90
CA VAL A 241 -2.90 22.54 19.72
C VAL A 241 -2.73 22.15 21.21
N PRO A 242 -2.39 23.08 22.12
CA PRO A 242 -2.29 22.80 23.55
C PRO A 242 -3.62 22.34 24.14
N ILE A 243 -3.59 21.50 25.18
CA ILE A 243 -4.80 21.21 25.97
C ILE A 243 -5.14 22.43 26.81
N GLY A 244 -6.36 22.93 26.66
CA GLY A 244 -6.89 24.01 27.47
C GLY A 244 -8.37 24.27 27.20
N PRO A 245 -8.98 25.22 27.92
CA PRO A 245 -10.34 25.68 27.61
C PRO A 245 -10.34 26.37 26.24
N GLY A 246 -10.78 25.65 25.20
CA GLY A 246 -10.76 26.16 23.82
C GLY A 246 -11.00 25.08 22.79
N ASN A 247 -10.91 25.44 21.51
CA ASN A 247 -11.00 24.48 20.41
C ASN A 247 -9.69 23.68 20.33
N VAL A 248 -9.77 22.37 20.54
CA VAL A 248 -8.63 21.43 20.40
C VAL A 248 -8.43 20.96 18.96
N GLN A 249 -9.23 21.45 18.02
CA GLN A 249 -9.13 21.14 16.60
C GLN A 249 -7.90 21.81 15.99
N GLY A 250 -7.12 21.01 15.26
CA GLY A 250 -6.01 21.49 14.47
C GLY A 250 -6.43 22.16 13.16
N LEU A 251 -5.44 22.37 12.28
CA LEU A 251 -5.67 22.78 10.90
C LEU A 251 -5.82 21.53 10.01
N PRO A 252 -6.72 21.55 9.02
CA PRO A 252 -6.85 20.43 8.10
C PRO A 252 -5.59 20.31 7.23
N VAL A 253 -5.25 19.08 6.85
CA VAL A 253 -4.18 18.76 5.92
C VAL A 253 -4.73 18.13 4.65
N ILE A 254 -3.99 18.27 3.56
CA ILE A 254 -4.21 17.58 2.29
C ILE A 254 -2.98 16.73 1.99
N PHE A 255 -3.22 15.46 1.65
CA PHE A 255 -2.19 14.54 1.17
C PHE A 255 -2.09 14.56 -0.35
N SER A 256 -0.86 14.54 -0.84
CA SER A 256 -0.53 14.44 -2.26
C SER A 256 0.44 13.27 -2.49
N PRO A 257 -0.08 12.10 -2.89
CA PRO A 257 0.76 10.96 -3.29
C PRO A 257 1.82 11.38 -4.30
N ARG A 258 3.02 10.84 -4.13
CA ARG A 258 4.13 11.06 -5.07
C ARG A 258 3.73 10.64 -6.49
N ASN A 259 2.99 9.55 -6.57
CA ASN A 259 2.43 9.05 -7.79
C ASN A 259 1.08 9.74 -8.09
N SER A 260 1.03 10.50 -9.18
CA SER A 260 -0.16 11.26 -9.56
C SER A 260 -1.39 10.39 -9.92
N GLY A 261 -1.22 9.10 -10.18
CA GLY A 261 -2.33 8.16 -10.43
C GLY A 261 -2.97 7.60 -9.15
N GLU A 262 -2.30 7.74 -8.00
CA GLU A 262 -2.84 7.34 -6.70
C GLU A 262 -3.83 8.39 -6.19
N THR A 263 -4.97 7.89 -5.72
CA THR A 263 -6.07 8.71 -5.21
C THR A 263 -6.44 8.36 -3.77
N VAL A 264 -5.99 7.21 -3.27
CA VAL A 264 -6.10 6.76 -1.88
C VAL A 264 -4.70 6.72 -1.27
N ILE A 265 -4.57 7.15 -0.02
CA ILE A 265 -3.33 7.02 0.74
C ILE A 265 -3.27 5.61 1.30
N THR A 266 -2.25 4.85 0.90
CA THR A 266 -1.98 3.51 1.44
C THR A 266 -0.81 3.55 2.43
N GLU A 267 -0.78 2.59 3.34
CA GLU A 267 0.33 2.45 4.28
C GLU A 267 1.66 2.28 3.52
N ASN A 268 2.70 2.95 4.01
CA ASN A 268 4.07 2.98 3.47
C ASN A 268 4.23 3.63 2.09
N THR A 269 3.14 4.14 1.50
CA THR A 269 3.22 4.93 0.28
C THR A 269 3.76 6.33 0.55
N GLN A 270 4.53 6.83 -0.41
CA GLN A 270 5.20 8.12 -0.34
C GLN A 270 4.28 9.26 -0.78
N PHE A 271 4.17 10.30 0.05
CA PHE A 271 3.36 11.48 -0.27
C PHE A 271 3.98 12.75 0.33
N THR A 272 3.58 13.90 -0.21
CA THR A 272 3.72 15.19 0.50
C THR A 272 2.43 15.51 1.24
N VAL A 273 2.56 16.34 2.27
CA VAL A 273 1.42 16.80 3.08
C VAL A 273 1.54 18.31 3.27
N ALA A 274 0.42 19.01 3.19
CA ALA A 274 0.35 20.46 3.38
C ALA A 274 -0.86 20.81 4.23
N PHE A 275 -0.79 21.88 5.01
CA PHE A 275 -1.99 22.41 5.65
C PHE A 275 -2.90 23.07 4.61
N SER A 276 -4.18 22.73 4.61
CA SER A 276 -5.20 23.44 3.83
C SER A 276 -5.64 24.70 4.59
N ALA A 277 -4.70 25.60 4.80
CA ALA A 277 -4.91 26.86 5.49
C ALA A 277 -3.95 27.90 4.93
N ALA A 278 -4.39 29.16 4.88
CA ALA A 278 -3.48 30.25 4.56
C ALA A 278 -2.62 30.59 5.78
N SER A 279 -1.31 30.78 5.57
CA SER A 279 -0.43 31.38 6.56
C SER A 279 -0.18 32.84 6.19
N THR A 280 -0.14 33.72 7.19
CA THR A 280 0.24 35.13 7.00
C THR A 280 1.74 35.30 6.77
N CYS A 281 2.52 34.24 6.99
CA CYS A 281 3.99 34.30 7.01
C CYS A 281 4.64 33.53 5.86
N VAL A 282 3.99 32.50 5.33
CA VAL A 282 4.49 31.70 4.22
C VAL A 282 3.35 31.40 3.25
N THR A 283 3.64 31.44 1.95
CA THR A 283 2.67 31.16 0.91
C THR A 283 2.48 29.67 0.65
N ASP A 284 3.46 28.85 1.07
CA ASP A 284 3.45 27.40 0.94
C ASP A 284 3.40 26.76 2.34
N THR A 285 2.41 25.91 2.54
CA THR A 285 2.18 25.17 3.80
C THR A 285 2.58 23.71 3.69
N THR A 286 3.25 23.33 2.62
CA THR A 286 3.82 21.98 2.44
C THR A 286 4.86 21.72 3.50
N TRP A 287 4.81 20.53 4.10
CA TRP A 287 5.68 20.15 5.18
C TRP A 287 7.07 19.79 4.65
N GLY A 288 8.09 20.32 5.31
CA GLY A 288 9.51 20.02 5.09
C GLY A 288 10.17 19.51 6.38
N ILE A 289 11.43 19.09 6.26
CA ILE A 289 12.26 18.75 7.41
C ILE A 289 13.19 19.92 7.69
N GLY A 290 12.99 20.59 8.83
CA GLY A 290 13.84 21.67 9.29
C GLY A 290 15.14 21.18 9.92
N GLU A 291 15.92 22.13 10.41
CA GLU A 291 17.19 21.85 11.07
C GLU A 291 17.04 20.93 12.29
N GLU A 292 18.10 20.16 12.54
CA GLU A 292 18.20 19.35 13.75
C GLU A 292 18.32 20.26 14.98
N ASP A 293 17.48 20.00 15.97
CA ASP A 293 17.56 20.68 17.24
C ASP A 293 18.86 20.31 17.98
N PRO A 294 19.74 21.27 18.30
CA PRO A 294 21.06 20.97 18.85
C PRO A 294 21.03 20.36 20.26
N GLU A 295 19.93 20.55 20.99
CA GLU A 295 19.79 20.03 22.35
C GLU A 295 19.21 18.61 22.37
N THR A 296 18.23 18.34 21.51
CA THR A 296 17.50 17.07 21.51
C THR A 296 17.88 16.13 20.37
N THR A 297 18.66 16.61 19.39
CA THR A 297 19.06 15.91 18.15
C THR A 297 17.86 15.48 17.28
N ARG A 298 16.69 16.07 17.51
CA ARG A 298 15.45 15.79 16.77
C ARG A 298 15.31 16.76 15.61
N ARG A 299 14.83 16.28 14.46
CA ARG A 299 14.53 17.15 13.32
C ARG A 299 13.12 17.69 13.45
N LEU A 300 12.96 19.01 13.43
CA LEU A 300 11.63 19.64 13.49
C LEU A 300 10.93 19.56 12.13
N ILE A 301 9.61 19.41 12.12
CA ILE A 301 8.85 19.52 10.87
C ILE A 301 8.42 20.98 10.70
N VAL A 302 8.69 21.53 9.53
CA VAL A 302 8.48 22.95 9.19
C VAL A 302 7.56 23.09 7.98
N ILE A 303 7.11 24.31 7.69
CA ILE A 303 6.43 24.64 6.44
C ILE A 303 7.17 25.73 5.66
N GLY A 304 6.96 25.77 4.35
CA GLY A 304 7.56 26.78 3.47
C GLY A 304 9.03 26.52 3.14
N ASP A 305 9.50 25.30 3.39
CA ASP A 305 10.81 24.78 3.00
C ASP A 305 10.63 23.73 1.88
N GLU A 306 11.73 23.11 1.44
CA GLU A 306 11.69 22.02 0.46
C GLU A 306 10.74 20.89 0.91
N PRO A 307 9.75 20.49 0.08
CA PRO A 307 8.80 19.46 0.42
C PRO A 307 9.47 18.15 0.80
N ALA A 308 9.15 17.66 2.00
CA ALA A 308 9.58 16.35 2.46
C ALA A 308 8.59 15.26 2.04
N ILE A 309 9.13 14.07 1.75
CA ILE A 309 8.34 12.88 1.41
C ILE A 309 8.12 12.07 2.68
N PHE A 310 6.85 11.91 3.05
CA PHE A 310 6.42 11.16 4.22
C PHE A 310 5.76 9.85 3.82
N SER A 311 5.61 8.96 4.80
CA SER A 311 4.76 7.77 4.73
C SER A 311 3.93 7.63 6.01
N ILE A 312 2.90 6.80 5.99
CA ILE A 312 2.10 6.44 7.18
C ILE A 312 2.19 4.93 7.41
N SER A 313 2.34 4.50 8.67
CA SER A 313 2.34 3.07 9.03
C SER A 313 1.69 2.80 10.38
N ARG A 314 1.15 1.58 10.56
CA ARG A 314 0.57 1.10 11.84
C ARG A 314 1.57 0.38 12.77
N ASN A 315 2.69 -0.13 12.25
CA ASN A 315 3.50 -1.16 12.92
C ASN A 315 4.56 -0.66 13.91
N GLN A 316 4.56 0.62 14.33
CA GLN A 316 5.71 1.22 15.06
C GLN A 316 5.41 1.80 16.48
N ALA A 317 4.51 1.17 17.28
CA ALA A 317 4.13 1.48 18.69
C ALA A 317 2.84 2.32 18.87
N PRO A 318 2.21 2.38 20.08
CA PRO A 318 0.80 2.04 20.27
C PRO A 318 -0.17 3.15 19.82
N GLY A 319 -0.88 2.90 18.72
CA GLY A 319 -2.01 3.66 18.19
C GLY A 319 -2.12 3.48 16.66
N PRO A 320 -3.19 3.94 16.03
CA PRO A 320 -3.62 3.44 14.71
C PRO A 320 -2.64 3.76 13.58
N TYR A 321 -2.04 4.96 13.56
CA TYR A 321 -1.10 5.37 12.51
C TYR A 321 0.03 6.27 13.05
N THR A 322 1.19 6.21 12.41
CA THR A 322 2.35 7.07 12.67
C THR A 322 2.93 7.57 11.35
N PHE A 323 3.47 8.80 11.34
CA PHE A 323 4.20 9.30 10.17
C PHE A 323 5.65 8.83 10.20
N GLY A 324 6.17 8.43 9.05
CA GLY A 324 7.57 8.12 8.81
C GLY A 324 8.20 9.11 7.84
N TYR A 325 9.51 9.30 7.96
CA TYR A 325 10.33 10.02 7.00
C TYR A 325 11.61 9.25 6.74
N CYS A 326 11.94 9.03 5.47
CA CYS A 326 13.28 8.56 5.10
C CYS A 326 13.76 9.29 3.84
N PRO A 327 14.92 9.99 3.90
CA PRO A 327 15.42 10.74 2.76
C PRO A 327 15.82 9.81 1.62
N GLU A 328 15.55 10.23 0.39
CA GLU A 328 15.95 9.50 -0.81
C GLU A 328 17.42 9.73 -1.13
N CYS A 329 18.21 8.65 -1.09
CA CYS A 329 19.65 8.68 -1.40
C CYS A 329 19.95 8.43 -2.88
N ASN A 330 19.15 8.99 -3.79
CA ASN A 330 19.21 8.64 -5.21
C ASN A 330 20.18 9.53 -6.03
N THR A 331 20.73 10.60 -5.45
CA THR A 331 21.67 11.50 -6.13
C THR A 331 23.13 11.15 -5.81
N PRO A 332 24.04 11.05 -6.79
CA PRO A 332 25.46 10.81 -6.54
C PRO A 332 26.16 11.98 -5.81
N PRO A 333 27.03 11.72 -4.81
CA PRO A 333 27.31 10.41 -4.23
C PRO A 333 26.12 9.94 -3.37
N PRO A 334 25.71 8.66 -3.46
CA PRO A 334 24.64 8.13 -2.63
C PRO A 334 24.93 8.43 -1.16
N CYS A 335 23.99 9.02 -0.43
CA CYS A 335 24.15 9.11 1.02
C CYS A 335 24.27 7.69 1.57
N GLY A 336 25.22 7.47 2.50
CA GLY A 336 25.55 6.14 3.02
C GLY A 336 24.34 5.38 3.55
N ARG A 337 24.02 5.49 4.83
CA ARG A 337 22.76 4.97 5.38
C ARG A 337 21.84 6.17 5.64
N PRO A 338 20.70 6.30 4.94
CA PRO A 338 19.79 7.42 5.20
C PRO A 338 19.31 7.38 6.65
N ARG A 339 19.28 8.54 7.31
CA ARG A 339 18.69 8.68 8.64
C ARG A 339 17.18 8.73 8.50
N CYS A 340 16.57 7.56 8.40
CA CYS A 340 15.12 7.43 8.53
C CYS A 340 14.70 7.68 9.99
N GLY A 341 13.49 8.20 10.19
CA GLY A 341 12.94 8.40 11.52
C GLY A 341 11.41 8.41 11.51
N ILE A 342 10.84 8.33 12.70
CA ILE A 342 9.40 8.28 12.95
C ILE A 342 8.98 9.59 13.61
N ALA A 343 7.78 10.05 13.28
CA ALA A 343 7.22 11.23 13.87
C ALA A 343 6.88 11.03 15.35
N GLY A 344 7.35 11.96 16.16
CA GLY A 344 7.11 12.05 17.59
C GLY A 344 6.86 13.49 18.00
N ILE A 345 6.58 13.68 19.29
CA ILE A 345 6.34 15.01 19.88
C ILE A 345 7.51 15.43 20.76
N LEU A 346 7.97 16.67 20.55
CA LEU A 346 8.92 17.36 21.41
C LEU A 346 8.21 18.51 22.12
N GLU A 347 8.16 18.47 23.44
CA GLU A 347 7.64 19.58 24.24
C GLU A 347 8.79 20.48 24.68
N GLN A 348 8.73 21.75 24.31
CA GLN A 348 9.68 22.79 24.71
C GLN A 348 8.91 24.05 25.10
N ASN A 349 9.13 24.54 26.32
CA ASN A 349 8.49 25.76 26.85
C ASN A 349 6.95 25.76 26.74
N GLY A 350 6.32 24.60 26.90
CA GLY A 350 4.86 24.43 26.77
C GLY A 350 4.35 24.35 25.32
N THR A 351 5.21 24.52 24.33
CA THR A 351 4.89 24.29 22.92
C THR A 351 5.23 22.85 22.54
N ARG A 352 4.31 22.19 21.84
CA ARG A 352 4.44 20.80 21.39
C ARG A 352 4.73 20.78 19.90
N PHE A 353 5.97 20.47 19.54
CA PHE A 353 6.45 20.40 18.16
C PHE A 353 6.35 18.98 17.62
N LEU A 354 5.91 18.85 16.36
CA LEU A 354 6.04 17.62 15.62
C LEU A 354 7.50 17.50 15.15
N THR A 355 8.09 16.34 15.41
CA THR A 355 9.51 16.07 15.15
C THR A 355 9.68 14.71 14.50
N ILE A 356 10.79 14.52 13.79
CA ILE A 356 11.32 13.22 13.42
C ILE A 356 12.46 12.86 14.39
N ASP A 357 12.70 11.56 14.59
CA ASP A 357 13.74 11.01 15.47
C ASP A 357 13.39 11.08 16.98
N GLY A 358 12.10 11.01 17.31
CA GLY A 358 11.61 10.87 18.69
C GLY A 358 10.85 9.55 18.92
N PRO A 359 10.34 9.33 20.14
CA PRO A 359 9.36 8.27 20.38
C PRO A 359 8.14 8.47 19.47
N ALA A 360 7.70 7.40 18.82
CA ALA A 360 6.57 7.43 17.91
C ALA A 360 5.32 7.97 18.63
N PHE A 361 4.65 8.93 17.99
CA PHE A 361 3.39 9.48 18.48
C PHE A 361 2.23 9.05 17.56
N PRO A 362 1.16 8.46 18.11
CA PRO A 362 0.09 7.92 17.30
C PRO A 362 -0.94 8.98 16.90
N PHE A 363 -1.41 8.91 15.66
CA PHE A 363 -2.38 9.80 15.07
C PHE A 363 -3.58 9.03 14.49
N SER A 364 -4.72 9.70 14.46
CA SER A 364 -5.93 9.30 13.74
C SER A 364 -6.33 10.41 12.77
N PHE A 365 -6.91 10.03 11.64
CA PHE A 365 -7.36 10.96 10.63
C PHE A 365 -8.86 11.14 10.76
N ARG A 366 -9.34 12.37 10.92
CA ARG A 366 -10.76 12.68 10.92
C ARG A 366 -11.04 13.57 9.74
N ARG A 367 -12.00 13.20 8.91
CA ARG A 367 -12.39 14.01 7.75
C ARG A 367 -12.87 15.40 8.20
N ALA A 368 -12.46 16.45 7.48
CA ALA A 368 -12.65 17.83 7.90
C ALA A 368 -14.08 18.36 7.74
#